data_AF-A0AAD4SPD4-F1
#
_entry.id   AF-A0AAD4SPD4-F1
#
_cell.length_a   1.000
_cell.length_b   1.000
_cell.length_c   1.000
_cell.angle_alpha   90.00
_cell.angle_beta   90.00
_cell.angle_gamma   90.00
#
_symmetry.space_group_name_H-M   'P 1'
#
loop_
_entity.id
_entity.type
_entity.pdbx_description
1 polymer ?
#
loop_
_entity_poly.entity_id
_entity_poly.type
_entity_poly.pdbx_seq_one_letter_code
_entity_poly.pdbx_strand_id
1 'polypeptide(L)'
;MLIYVHFLHCCYSSQFDDVCAVTVWDQHLNEEVKRRFYKNFAKSKKKAFVKYSRKYETEEGKKDIQSQLEKLKRYCTVIRVLAHTQIRKMKGLKQKKAHLMEIQVNGGDTAQKVDFAYGFFEKQVPVDAIFQKDEMIDIIGVTKGKGYEGVVTRN
;
A
#
# COMPACT_ATOMS: atom_id res chain seq x y z
N MET A 1 -2.04 -15.44 4.54
CA MET A 1 -2.63 -14.09 4.46
C MET A 1 -2.25 -13.49 3.11
N LEU A 2 -3.21 -13.22 2.22
CA LEU A 2 -2.88 -12.72 0.87
C LEU A 2 -2.80 -11.20 0.91
N ILE A 3 -1.63 -10.66 0.55
CA ILE A 3 -1.42 -9.23 0.37
C ILE A 3 -1.68 -8.93 -1.10
N TYR A 4 -2.54 -7.96 -1.39
CA TYR A 4 -2.76 -7.50 -2.75
C TYR A 4 -2.02 -6.18 -2.92
N VAL A 5 -1.11 -6.15 -3.88
CA VAL A 5 -0.34 -4.95 -4.21
C VAL A 5 -1.17 -4.14 -5.19
N HIS A 6 -1.37 -2.86 -4.88
CA HIS A 6 -2.13 -1.97 -5.75
C HIS A 6 -1.42 -0.64 -6.03
N PHE A 7 -0.33 -0.32 -5.33
CA PHE A 7 0.22 1.03 -5.41
C PHE A 7 1.73 1.06 -5.33
N LEU A 8 2.32 2.03 -6.02
CA LEU A 8 3.67 2.49 -5.76
C LEU A 8 3.61 3.81 -5.00
N HIS A 9 4.36 3.88 -3.90
CA HIS A 9 4.57 5.09 -3.10
C HIS A 9 6.07 5.30 -2.94
N CYS A 10 6.64 6.30 -3.60
CA CYS A 10 8.06 6.59 -3.43
C CYS A 10 8.26 7.75 -2.49
N CYS A 11 9.17 7.57 -1.53
CA CYS A 11 9.79 8.67 -0.81
C CYS A 11 11.17 8.97 -1.42
N TYR A 12 11.39 10.24 -1.76
CA TYR A 12 12.67 10.82 -2.11
C TYR A 12 13.40 11.19 -0.81
N SER A 13 14.65 10.77 -0.67
CA SER A 13 15.52 11.26 0.39
C SER A 13 15.98 12.67 0.02
N SER A 14 15.38 13.69 0.65
CA SER A 14 16.04 14.98 0.77
C SER A 14 17.04 14.89 1.94
N GLN A 15 18.07 15.72 1.94
CA GLN A 15 19.24 15.63 2.85
C GLN A 15 18.90 15.69 4.36
N PHE A 16 17.63 15.91 4.73
CA PHE A 16 17.13 15.91 6.11
C PHE A 16 15.87 15.04 6.34
N ASP A 17 15.05 14.71 5.33
CA ASP A 17 13.82 13.92 5.49
C ASP A 17 13.42 13.15 4.21
N ASP A 18 12.75 12.00 4.39
CA ASP A 18 12.09 11.23 3.34
C ASP A 18 10.74 11.89 2.96
N VAL A 19 10.68 12.52 1.77
CA VAL A 19 9.47 13.19 1.27
C VAL A 19 8.83 12.38 0.14
N CYS A 20 7.53 12.11 0.22
CA CYS A 20 6.81 11.43 -0.86
C CYS A 20 6.83 12.26 -2.16
N ALA A 21 7.50 11.76 -3.20
CA ALA A 21 7.61 12.48 -4.47
C ALA A 21 6.41 12.22 -5.38
N VAL A 22 6.09 10.95 -5.61
CA VAL A 22 5.04 10.53 -6.54
C VAL A 22 4.38 9.25 -6.04
N THR A 23 3.06 9.18 -6.21
CA THR A 23 2.27 7.97 -5.96
C THR A 23 1.58 7.53 -7.24
N VAL A 24 1.82 6.30 -7.64
CA VAL A 24 1.20 5.68 -8.82
C VAL A 24 0.19 4.66 -8.33
N TRP A 25 -1.03 4.80 -8.81
CA TRP A 25 -2.14 3.93 -8.44
C TRP A 25 -2.48 2.98 -9.57
N ASP A 26 -2.84 1.77 -9.21
CA ASP A 26 -3.34 0.76 -10.15
C ASP A 26 -4.70 1.16 -10.76
N GLN A 27 -5.01 0.61 -11.92
CA GLN A 27 -6.25 0.91 -12.65
C GLN A 27 -7.47 0.40 -11.88
N HIS A 28 -7.42 -0.85 -11.41
CA HIS A 28 -8.54 -1.49 -10.72
C HIS A 28 -8.31 -1.62 -9.21
N LEU A 29 -8.76 -0.59 -8.49
CA LEU A 29 -8.84 -0.65 -7.04
C LEU A 29 -10.03 -1.47 -6.54
N ASN A 30 -9.74 -2.43 -5.65
CA ASN A 30 -10.75 -3.18 -4.93
C ASN A 30 -11.61 -2.27 -4.01
N GLU A 31 -12.88 -2.61 -3.86
CA GLU A 31 -13.85 -1.86 -3.03
C GLU A 31 -13.42 -1.83 -1.55
N GLU A 32 -12.75 -2.88 -1.06
CA GLU A 32 -12.22 -2.97 0.31
C GLU A 32 -11.20 -1.88 0.63
N VAL A 33 -10.40 -1.50 -0.37
CA VAL A 33 -9.45 -0.39 -0.29
C VAL A 33 -10.16 0.94 -0.41
N LYS A 34 -11.14 1.06 -1.32
CA LYS A 34 -11.97 2.27 -1.43
C LYS A 34 -12.69 2.60 -0.12
N ARG A 35 -13.10 1.58 0.65
CA ARG A 35 -13.66 1.73 2.00
C ARG A 35 -12.68 2.36 2.99
N ARG A 36 -11.37 2.29 2.76
CA ARG A 36 -10.37 2.94 3.63
C ARG A 36 -10.54 4.45 3.65
N PHE A 37 -10.85 5.04 2.49
CA PHE A 37 -10.94 6.47 2.25
C PHE A 37 -12.26 7.12 2.68
N TYR A 38 -13.19 6.35 3.24
CA TYR A 38 -14.46 6.87 3.75
C TYR A 38 -14.66 6.46 5.21
N LYS A 39 -15.05 7.42 6.05
CA LYS A 39 -15.52 7.13 7.41
C LYS A 39 -16.86 6.38 7.38
N ASN A 40 -17.79 6.84 6.54
CA ASN A 40 -19.07 6.17 6.29
C ASN A 40 -19.21 5.81 4.82
N PHE A 41 -18.83 4.58 4.48
CA PHE A 41 -18.85 4.13 3.09
C PHE A 41 -20.26 3.94 2.54
N ALA A 42 -21.20 3.45 3.35
CA ALA A 42 -22.56 3.10 2.90
C ALA A 42 -23.36 4.34 2.45
N LYS A 43 -23.23 5.45 3.19
CA LYS A 43 -23.90 6.73 2.88
C LYS A 43 -23.14 7.60 1.87
N SER A 44 -21.96 7.16 1.42
CA SER A 44 -21.12 7.94 0.51
C SER A 44 -21.47 7.70 -0.96
N LYS A 45 -21.09 8.65 -1.83
CA LYS A 45 -21.19 8.49 -3.29
C LYS A 45 -20.12 7.56 -3.89
N LYS A 46 -19.20 7.02 -3.07
CA LYS A 46 -18.14 6.05 -3.46
C LYS A 46 -17.31 6.47 -4.69
N LYS A 47 -17.01 7.77 -4.82
CA LYS A 47 -16.29 8.34 -5.98
C LYS A 47 -14.75 8.28 -5.89
N ALA A 48 -14.19 7.68 -4.84
CA ALA A 48 -12.75 7.54 -4.67
C ALA A 48 -12.14 6.78 -5.87
N PHE A 49 -11.06 7.32 -6.42
CA PHE A 49 -10.30 6.79 -7.55
C PHE A 49 -11.04 6.66 -8.89
N VAL A 50 -12.30 7.08 -9.01
CA VAL A 50 -13.06 6.98 -10.28
C VAL A 50 -12.44 7.86 -11.38
N LYS A 51 -11.91 9.04 -11.04
CA LYS A 51 -11.18 9.88 -12.00
C LYS A 51 -9.81 9.31 -12.35
N TYR A 52 -9.17 8.64 -11.40
CA TYR A 52 -7.83 8.08 -11.58
C TYR A 52 -7.89 6.86 -12.50
N SER A 53 -8.86 5.95 -12.29
CA SER A 53 -9.04 4.78 -13.16
C SER A 53 -9.32 5.19 -14.62
N ARG A 54 -10.06 6.28 -14.84
CA ARG A 54 -10.30 6.83 -16.18
C ARG A 54 -9.05 7.37 -16.88
N LYS A 55 -7.99 7.72 -16.14
CA LYS A 55 -6.72 8.14 -16.76
C LYS A 55 -6.05 7.00 -17.53
N TYR A 56 -6.28 5.75 -17.12
CA TYR A 56 -5.79 4.59 -17.86
C TYR A 56 -6.55 4.34 -19.16
N GLU A 57 -7.75 4.92 -19.33
CA GLU A 57 -8.55 4.78 -20.56
C GLU A 57 -8.11 5.77 -21.63
N THR A 58 -7.60 6.95 -21.26
CA THR A 58 -7.16 7.99 -22.20
C THR A 58 -5.67 7.86 -22.52
N GLU A 59 -5.29 8.09 -23.78
CA GLU A 59 -3.88 8.05 -24.20
C GLU A 59 -3.03 9.13 -23.52
N GLU A 60 -3.61 10.29 -23.23
CA GLU A 60 -2.96 11.35 -22.45
C GLU A 60 -2.69 10.90 -21.00
N GLY A 61 -3.65 10.22 -20.37
CA GLY A 61 -3.51 9.77 -18.99
C GLY A 61 -2.50 8.62 -18.85
N LYS A 62 -2.40 7.73 -19.84
CA LYS A 62 -1.34 6.72 -19.90
C LYS A 62 0.05 7.37 -19.99
N LYS A 63 0.20 8.42 -20.81
CA LYS A 63 1.46 9.18 -20.90
C LYS A 63 1.82 9.85 -19.57
N ASP A 64 0.83 10.42 -18.86
CA ASP A 64 1.04 10.98 -17.53
C ASP A 64 1.60 9.93 -16.56
N ILE A 65 1.00 8.73 -16.53
CA ILE A 65 1.43 7.64 -15.64
C ILE A 65 2.84 7.16 -16.02
N GLN A 66 3.14 7.03 -17.31
CA GLN A 66 4.48 6.68 -17.77
C GLN A 66 5.52 7.73 -17.35
N SER A 67 5.18 9.02 -17.46
CA SER A 67 6.06 10.10 -16.98
C SER A 67 6.28 10.05 -15.47
N GLN A 68 5.27 9.64 -14.70
CA GLN A 68 5.38 9.44 -13.27
C GLN A 68 6.32 8.27 -12.94
N LEU A 69 6.20 7.15 -13.66
CA LEU A 69 7.13 6.01 -13.54
C LEU A 69 8.56 6.40 -13.89
N GLU A 70 8.78 7.21 -14.91
CA GLU A 70 10.12 7.69 -15.26
C GLU A 70 10.71 8.62 -14.19
N LYS A 71 9.89 9.51 -13.61
CA LYS A 71 10.30 10.35 -12.47
C LYS A 71 10.71 9.49 -11.28
N LEU A 72 9.97 8.43 -11.01
CA LEU A 72 10.30 7.47 -9.96
C LEU A 72 11.67 6.83 -10.21
N LYS A 73 11.93 6.35 -11.43
CA LYS A 73 13.23 5.74 -11.76
C LYS A 73 14.41 6.70 -11.65
N ARG A 74 14.22 7.98 -12.00
CA ARG A 74 15.32 8.97 -12.05
C ARG A 74 15.65 9.60 -10.71
N TYR A 75 14.64 9.95 -9.93
CA TYR A 75 14.83 10.75 -8.72
C TYR A 75 14.75 9.90 -7.45
N CYS A 76 13.97 8.83 -7.42
CA CYS A 76 13.73 8.11 -6.17
C CYS A 76 14.91 7.24 -5.74
N THR A 77 15.29 7.38 -4.47
CA THR A 77 16.22 6.48 -3.79
C THR A 77 15.49 5.29 -3.16
N VAL A 78 14.32 5.54 -2.55
CA VAL A 78 13.54 4.52 -1.83
C VAL A 78 12.17 4.33 -2.48
N ILE A 79 11.94 3.11 -2.95
CA ILE A 79 10.65 2.70 -3.50
C ILE A 79 9.89 1.92 -2.43
N ARG A 80 8.70 2.39 -2.08
CA ARG A 80 7.74 1.64 -1.24
C ARG A 80 6.52 1.29 -2.09
N VAL A 81 5.88 0.21 -1.71
CA VAL A 81 4.67 -0.32 -2.32
C VAL A 81 3.56 -0.20 -1.31
N LEU A 82 2.41 0.38 -1.68
CA LEU A 82 1.24 0.28 -0.80
C LEU A 82 0.51 -1.01 -1.10
N ALA A 83 0.43 -1.84 -0.08
CA ALA A 83 -0.17 -3.14 -0.13
C ALA A 83 -1.34 -3.19 0.86
N HIS A 84 -2.37 -3.95 0.53
CA HIS A 84 -3.52 -4.10 1.41
C HIS A 84 -3.87 -5.55 1.67
N THR A 85 -4.49 -5.77 2.82
CA THR A 85 -4.93 -7.10 3.25
C THR A 85 -6.37 -7.35 2.86
N GLN A 86 -6.67 -8.60 2.47
CA GLN A 86 -8.00 -9.04 2.07
C GLN A 86 -8.78 -9.56 3.29
N ILE A 87 -9.35 -8.64 4.06
CA ILE A 87 -10.01 -8.99 5.34
C ILE A 87 -11.31 -9.76 5.10
N ARG A 88 -12.04 -9.52 4.00
CA ARG A 88 -13.30 -10.25 3.75
C ARG A 88 -13.12 -11.75 3.58
N LYS A 89 -11.92 -12.21 3.18
CA LYS A 89 -11.61 -13.64 3.07
C LYS A 89 -11.45 -14.32 4.43
N MET A 90 -11.19 -13.55 5.50
CA MET A 90 -11.09 -14.08 6.85
C MET A 90 -12.48 -14.33 7.44
N LYS A 91 -12.77 -15.57 7.82
CA LYS A 91 -14.01 -15.94 8.50
C LYS A 91 -13.96 -15.46 9.95
N GLY A 92 -15.06 -14.88 10.44
CA GLY A 92 -15.23 -14.49 11.85
C GLY A 92 -15.00 -13.01 12.16
N LEU A 93 -14.41 -12.22 11.25
CA LEU A 93 -14.24 -10.78 11.45
C LEU A 93 -15.37 -9.97 10.78
N LYS A 94 -16.05 -9.09 11.53
CA LYS A 94 -17.11 -8.22 10.98
C LYS A 94 -16.55 -7.04 10.18
N GLN A 95 -15.25 -6.79 10.24
CA GLN A 95 -14.60 -5.66 9.57
C GLN A 95 -14.52 -5.88 8.06
N LYS A 96 -14.98 -4.89 7.29
CA LYS A 96 -14.96 -4.89 5.81
C LYS A 96 -13.96 -3.90 5.20
N LYS A 97 -13.23 -3.16 6.04
CA LYS A 97 -12.30 -2.10 5.67
C LYS A 97 -10.89 -2.68 5.64
N ALA A 98 -10.25 -2.73 4.48
CA ALA A 98 -8.89 -3.25 4.37
C ALA A 98 -7.89 -2.46 5.25
N HIS A 99 -6.82 -3.13 5.67
CA HIS A 99 -5.65 -2.47 6.22
C HIS A 99 -4.71 -2.17 5.06
N LEU A 100 -4.35 -0.90 4.88
CA LEU A 100 -3.39 -0.43 3.89
C LEU A 100 -2.09 -0.15 4.62
N MET A 101 -0.98 -0.68 4.11
CA MET A 101 0.36 -0.57 4.69
C MET A 101 1.36 -0.26 3.59
N GLU A 102 2.42 0.47 3.91
CA GLU A 102 3.53 0.71 3.00
C GLU A 102 4.63 -0.32 3.30
N ILE A 103 5.12 -0.97 2.25
CA ILE A 103 6.17 -1.98 2.34
C ILE A 103 7.32 -1.53 1.45
N GLN A 104 8.51 -1.39 2.01
CA GLN A 104 9.69 -1.02 1.22
C GLN A 104 10.14 -2.18 0.32
N VAL A 105 10.45 -1.89 -0.94
CA VAL A 105 11.04 -2.88 -1.85
C VAL A 105 12.55 -2.83 -1.72
N ASN A 106 13.12 -3.96 -1.30
CA ASN A 106 14.56 -4.12 -1.12
C ASN A 106 15.19 -4.89 -2.28
N GLY A 107 16.50 -4.70 -2.48
CA GLY A 107 17.28 -5.36 -3.53
C GLY A 107 17.26 -4.66 -4.89
N GLY A 108 18.31 -4.88 -5.70
CA GLY A 108 18.44 -4.35 -7.06
C GLY A 108 18.61 -2.82 -7.16
N ASP A 109 18.64 -2.34 -8.40
CA ASP A 109 18.69 -0.91 -8.72
C ASP A 109 17.30 -0.25 -8.62
N THR A 110 17.24 1.08 -8.47
CA THR A 110 15.99 1.83 -8.34
C THR A 110 15.05 1.61 -9.51
N ALA A 111 15.57 1.54 -10.74
CA ALA A 111 14.79 1.25 -11.93
C ALA A 111 14.15 -0.15 -11.88
N GLN A 112 14.93 -1.15 -11.45
CA GLN A 112 14.47 -2.53 -11.31
C GLN A 112 13.40 -2.66 -10.23
N LYS A 113 13.53 -1.93 -9.12
CA LYS A 113 12.51 -1.90 -8.06
C LYS A 113 11.16 -1.37 -8.57
N VAL A 114 11.19 -0.31 -9.39
CA VAL A 114 9.97 0.25 -10.01
C VAL A 114 9.33 -0.76 -10.96
N ASP A 115 10.12 -1.39 -11.83
CA ASP A 115 9.62 -2.38 -12.79
C ASP A 115 9.08 -3.63 -12.11
N PHE A 116 9.77 -4.11 -11.08
CA PHE A 116 9.31 -5.20 -10.23
C PHE A 116 7.95 -4.85 -9.63
N ALA A 117 7.84 -3.73 -8.94
CA ALA A 117 6.61 -3.33 -8.28
C ALA A 117 5.45 -3.11 -9.26
N TYR A 118 5.70 -2.52 -10.43
CA TYR A 118 4.70 -2.36 -11.49
C TYR A 118 4.22 -3.73 -12.01
N GLY A 119 5.12 -4.71 -12.17
CA GLY A 119 4.77 -6.07 -12.56
C GLY A 119 3.92 -6.85 -11.53
N PHE A 120 3.92 -6.41 -10.26
CA PHE A 120 3.10 -6.96 -9.18
C PHE A 120 1.75 -6.24 -8.99
N PHE A 121 1.44 -5.22 -9.80
CA PHE A 121 0.11 -4.61 -9.80
C PHE A 121 -0.96 -5.64 -10.16
N GLU A 122 -2.13 -5.49 -9.54
CA GLU A 122 -3.26 -6.41 -9.63
C GLU A 122 -2.98 -7.86 -9.19
N LYS A 123 -1.80 -8.18 -8.65
CA LYS A 123 -1.42 -9.55 -8.26
C LYS A 123 -1.46 -9.74 -6.75
N GLN A 124 -1.74 -10.99 -6.37
CA GLN A 124 -1.72 -11.44 -4.99
C GLN A 124 -0.35 -12.00 -4.65
N VAL A 125 0.21 -11.55 -3.54
CA VAL A 125 1.48 -12.04 -2.99
C VAL A 125 1.17 -12.87 -1.74
N PRO A 126 1.52 -14.18 -1.72
CA PRO A 126 1.41 -15.00 -0.52
C PRO A 126 2.52 -14.66 0.48
N VAL A 127 2.27 -14.92 1.77
CA VAL A 127 3.26 -14.68 2.85
C VAL A 127 4.51 -15.53 2.65
N ASP A 128 4.35 -16.75 2.13
CA ASP A 128 5.43 -17.71 1.90
C ASP A 128 6.42 -17.25 0.82
N ALA A 129 6.05 -16.25 0.01
CA ALA A 129 6.95 -15.62 -0.95
C ALA A 129 7.76 -14.46 -0.35
N ILE A 130 7.40 -13.99 0.86
CA ILE A 130 8.04 -12.84 1.52
C ILE A 130 8.96 -13.31 2.64
N PHE A 131 8.50 -14.24 3.47
CA PHE A 131 9.26 -14.74 4.62
C PHE A 131 9.66 -16.19 4.42
N GLN A 132 10.88 -16.52 4.84
CA GLN A 132 11.34 -17.90 4.83
C GLN A 132 11.04 -18.60 6.17
N LYS A 133 10.98 -19.92 6.13
CA LYS A 133 10.83 -20.70 7.35
C LYS A 133 12.09 -20.53 8.21
N ASP A 134 11.91 -20.40 9.52
CA ASP A 134 12.97 -20.26 10.53
C ASP A 134 13.78 -18.94 10.42
N GLU A 135 13.25 -17.94 9.71
CA GLU A 135 13.79 -16.58 9.69
C GLU A 135 13.40 -15.81 10.96
N MET A 136 14.34 -15.05 11.53
CA MET A 136 14.04 -14.16 12.66
C MET A 136 13.27 -12.93 12.15
N ILE A 137 12.04 -12.77 12.62
CA ILE A 137 11.15 -11.66 12.23
C ILE A 137 10.78 -10.80 13.43
N ASP A 138 10.65 -9.49 13.18
CA ASP A 138 10.12 -8.56 14.16
C ASP A 138 8.59 -8.47 14.05
N ILE A 139 7.91 -8.41 15.20
CA ILE A 139 6.46 -8.28 15.28
C ILE A 139 6.11 -6.90 15.83
N ILE A 140 5.48 -6.08 14.99
CA ILE A 140 5.00 -4.74 15.36
C ILE A 140 3.48 -4.78 15.48
N GLY A 141 2.94 -4.31 16.61
CA GLY A 141 1.52 -4.29 16.88
C GLY A 141 1.14 -3.34 18.00
N VAL A 142 -0.17 -3.08 18.13
CA VAL A 142 -0.72 -2.32 19.26
C VAL A 142 -1.17 -3.31 20.32
N THR A 143 -0.75 -3.09 21.57
CA THR A 143 -1.14 -3.93 22.71
C THR A 143 -2.61 -3.72 23.08
N LYS A 144 -3.17 -4.65 23.87
CA LYS A 144 -4.56 -4.55 24.33
C LYS A 144 -4.72 -3.31 25.21
N GLY A 145 -5.54 -2.36 24.76
CA GLY A 145 -5.91 -1.19 25.58
C GLY A 145 -6.69 -1.63 26.82
N LYS A 146 -6.23 -1.21 28.00
CA LYS A 146 -6.86 -1.55 29.30
C LYS A 146 -7.70 -0.41 29.89
N GLY A 147 -7.72 0.77 29.26
CA GLY A 147 -8.47 1.94 29.72
C GLY A 147 -7.68 2.73 30.77
N TYR A 148 -8.40 3.38 31.69
CA TYR A 148 -7.78 4.08 32.81
C TYR A 148 -7.37 3.07 33.89
N GLU A 149 -6.07 2.99 34.17
CA GLU A 149 -5.51 2.08 35.16
C GLU A 149 -4.84 2.83 36.31
N GLY A 150 -4.93 2.24 37.51
CA GLY A 150 -4.25 2.75 38.70
C GLY A 150 -2.73 2.60 38.61
N VAL A 151 -2.02 3.34 39.46
CA VAL A 151 -0.54 3.45 39.44
C VAL A 151 0.19 2.10 39.45
N VAL A 152 -0.37 1.09 40.13
CA VAL A 152 0.26 -0.23 40.28
C VAL A 152 0.17 -1.08 39.01
N THR A 153 -0.89 -0.91 38.20
CA THR A 153 -1.16 -1.76 37.03
C THR A 153 -0.83 -1.09 35.69
N ARG A 154 -0.51 0.21 35.71
CA ARG A 154 -0.22 1.07 34.54
C ARG A 154 1.21 0.98 34.02
N ASN A 155 2.05 0.09 34.55
CA ASN A 155 3.40 -0.15 34.04
C ASN A 155 3.41 -1.13 32.87
#